data_AF-A0A2E0BIL5-F1
#
_entry.id   AF-A0A2E0BIL5-F1
#
_cell.length_a   1.000
_cell.length_b   1.000
_cell.length_c   1.000
_cell.angle_alpha   90.00
_cell.angle_beta   90.00
_cell.angle_gamma   90.00
#
_symmetry.space_group_name_H-M   'P 1'
#
loop_
_entity.id
_entity.type
_entity.pdbx_description
1 polymer ?
#
loop_
_entity_poly.entity_id
_entity_poly.type
_entity_poly.pdbx_seq_one_letter_code
_entity_poly.pdbx_strand_id
1 'polypeptide(L)' 'SHSEEQWGYLIEGSAIRIQNGVEVEVNKGDFWLTPGGVEHGIIGGSKGAVILDIFSPPRPEYLRPGSGFGV' A
#
# COMPACT_ATOMS: atom_id res chain seq x y z
N SER A 1 -8.86 1.11 6.99
CA SER A 1 -7.90 2.12 7.50
C SER A 1 -7.16 1.59 8.73
N HIS A 2 -6.13 2.31 9.18
CA HIS A 2 -5.40 2.06 10.43
C HIS A 2 -4.83 3.40 10.96
N SER A 3 -4.39 3.46 12.22
CA SER A 3 -3.94 4.72 12.86
C SER A 3 -2.54 5.15 12.46
N GLU A 4 -1.70 4.23 12.00
CA GLU A 4 -0.33 4.50 11.58
C GLU A 4 -0.33 5.33 10.29
N GLU A 5 0.62 6.25 10.19
CA GLU A 5 0.96 6.87 8.93
C GLU A 5 1.62 5.83 8.01
N GLN A 6 1.19 5.75 6.76
CA GLN A 6 1.74 4.84 5.76
C GLN A 6 2.28 5.60 4.56
N TRP A 7 3.47 5.23 4.10
CA TRP A 7 4.00 5.63 2.81
C TRP A 7 4.15 4.42 1.92
N GLY A 8 3.95 4.61 0.62
CA GLY A 8 4.20 3.57 -0.36
C GLY A 8 5.11 4.07 -1.48
N TYR A 9 6.01 3.21 -1.92
CA TYR A 9 6.84 3.41 -3.10
C TYR A 9 6.68 2.22 -4.05
N LEU A 10 6.28 2.48 -5.30
CA LEU A 10 6.06 1.41 -6.27
C LEU A 10 7.37 1.06 -6.97
N ILE A 11 7.96 -0.07 -6.59
CA ILE A 11 9.26 -0.53 -7.11
C ILE A 11 9.11 -1.10 -8.52
N GLU A 12 8.06 -1.89 -8.77
CA GLU A 12 7.81 -2.54 -10.05
C GLU A 12 6.31 -2.70 -10.36
N GLY A 13 5.97 -2.73 -11.64
CA GLY A 13 4.61 -2.92 -12.12
C GLY A 13 3.79 -1.62 -12.17
N SER A 14 2.49 -1.76 -11.98
CA SER A 14 1.53 -0.66 -11.89
C SER A 14 0.33 -1.08 -11.03
N ALA A 15 -0.41 -0.10 -10.53
CA ALA A 15 -1.60 -0.32 -9.73
C ALA A 15 -2.57 0.86 -9.80
N ILE A 16 -3.79 0.65 -9.33
CA ILE A 16 -4.72 1.72 -8.95
C ILE A 16 -4.65 1.88 -7.44
N ARG A 17 -4.21 3.04 -6.98
CA ARG A 17 -4.27 3.44 -5.58
C ARG A 17 -5.64 4.02 -5.29
N ILE A 18 -6.26 3.55 -4.22
CA ILE A 18 -7.52 4.11 -3.72
C ILE A 18 -7.20 4.81 -2.40
N GLN A 19 -7.52 6.10 -2.27
CA GLN A 19 -7.37 6.84 -1.01
C GLN A 19 -8.55 7.78 -0.82
N ASN A 20 -9.27 7.61 0.30
CA ASN A 20 -10.48 8.37 0.60
C ASN A 20 -11.51 8.35 -0.56
N GLY A 21 -11.68 7.19 -1.20
CA GLY A 21 -12.56 7.01 -2.35
C GLY A 21 -12.06 7.56 -3.68
N VAL A 22 -10.87 8.19 -3.73
CA VAL A 22 -10.25 8.67 -4.96
C VAL A 22 -9.32 7.62 -5.53
N GLU A 23 -9.51 7.29 -6.80
CA GLU A 23 -8.62 6.41 -7.56
C GLU A 23 -7.52 7.21 -8.25
N VAL A 24 -6.28 6.73 -8.12
CA VAL A 24 -5.09 7.32 -8.74
C VAL A 24 -4.28 6.20 -9.37
N GLU A 25 -4.01 6.29 -10.66
CA GLU A 25 -3.08 5.39 -11.32
C GLU A 25 -1.66 5.65 -10.81
N VAL A 26 -0.96 4.58 -10.43
CA VAL A 26 0.42 4.62 -9.97
C VAL A 26 1.28 3.64 -10.76
N ASN A 27 2.50 4.06 -11.07
CA ASN A 27 3.49 3.36 -11.88
C ASN A 27 4.83 3.30 -11.15
N LYS A 28 5.76 2.53 -11.72
CA LYS A 28 7.11 2.38 -11.17
C LYS A 28 7.75 3.75 -10.89
N GLY A 29 8.23 3.93 -9.66
CA GLY A 29 8.87 5.15 -9.19
C GLY A 29 7.91 6.12 -8.47
N ASP A 30 6.60 5.90 -8.53
CA ASP A 30 5.66 6.74 -7.80
C ASP A 30 5.75 6.51 -6.30
N PHE A 31 5.56 7.60 -5.56
CA PHE A 31 5.59 7.65 -4.10
C PHE A 31 4.35 8.36 -3.58
N TRP A 32 3.83 7.91 -2.45
CA TRP A 32 2.68 8.54 -1.81
C TRP A 32 2.75 8.46 -0.29
N LEU A 33 1.94 9.32 0.33
CA LEU A 33 1.67 9.36 1.76
C LEU A 33 0.17 9.14 2.00
N THR A 34 -0.12 8.37 3.04
CA THR A 34 -1.45 8.17 3.58
C THR A 34 -1.45 8.48 5.07
N PRO A 35 -2.11 9.57 5.47
CA PRO A 35 -2.29 9.90 6.88
C PRO A 35 -3.05 8.77 7.61
N GLY A 36 -2.78 8.63 8.91
CA GLY A 36 -3.53 7.73 9.77
C GLY A 36 -5.03 8.02 9.76
N GLY A 37 -5.84 6.95 9.82
CA GLY A 37 -7.30 7.02 9.83
C GLY A 37 -7.95 7.19 8.45
N VAL A 38 -7.17 7.40 7.39
CA VAL A 38 -7.70 7.52 6.02
C VAL A 38 -7.96 6.13 5.45
N GLU A 39 -9.15 5.89 4.87
CA GLU A 39 -9.42 4.65 4.14
C GLU A 39 -8.60 4.60 2.84
N HIS A 40 -7.97 3.45 2.59
CA HIS A 40 -7.08 3.28 1.45
C HIS A 40 -6.94 1.82 1.03
N GLY A 41 -6.55 1.60 -0.22
CA GLY A 41 -6.32 0.28 -0.81
C GLY A 41 -5.50 0.34 -2.09
N ILE A 42 -5.17 -0.83 -2.62
CA ILE A 42 -4.43 -1.03 -3.88
C ILE A 42 -5.16 -2.10 -4.70
N ILE A 43 -5.35 -1.84 -5.98
CA ILE A 43 -5.69 -2.86 -6.97
C ILE A 43 -4.48 -3.05 -7.87
N GLY A 44 -3.84 -4.22 -7.81
CA GLY A 44 -2.68 -4.54 -8.63
C GLY A 44 -3.03 -4.54 -10.12
N GLY A 45 -2.14 -4.00 -10.95
CA GLY A 45 -2.28 -4.04 -12.41
C GLY A 45 -2.22 -5.46 -12.97
N SER A 46 -2.41 -5.60 -14.27
CA SER A 46 -2.50 -6.91 -14.95
C SER A 46 -1.27 -7.81 -14.80
N LYS A 47 -0.10 -7.22 -14.48
CA LYS A 47 1.16 -7.94 -14.21
C LYS A 47 1.55 -7.94 -12.73
N GLY A 48 0.67 -7.47 -11.84
CA GLY A 48 0.97 -7.22 -10.44
C GLY A 48 1.80 -5.96 -10.19
N ALA A 49 2.12 -5.75 -8.91
CA ALA A 49 2.98 -4.66 -8.46
C ALA A 49 3.83 -5.12 -7.27
N VAL A 50 5.04 -4.56 -7.16
CA VAL A 50 5.90 -4.67 -5.98
C VAL A 50 5.94 -3.30 -5.33
N ILE A 51 5.40 -3.20 -4.11
CA ILE A 51 5.27 -1.94 -3.37
C ILE A 51 6.03 -2.09 -2.05
N LEU A 52 6.87 -1.10 -1.75
CA LEU A 52 7.46 -0.93 -0.43
C LEU A 52 6.53 -0.07 0.41
N ASP A 53 5.90 -0.68 1.42
CA ASP A 53 5.12 0.04 2.43
C ASP A 53 5.98 0.33 3.66
N ILE A 54 5.92 1.57 4.12
CA ILE A 54 6.62 2.08 5.30
C ILE A 54 5.54 2.55 6.28
N PHE A 55 5.68 2.23 7.56
CA PHE A 55 4.70 2.58 8.58
C PHE A 55 5.35 3.31 9.76
N SER A 56 4.66 4.31 10.31
CA SER A 56 5.03 4.98 11.56
C SER A 56 3.81 5.21 12.46
N PRO A 57 3.81 4.70 13.70
CA PRO A 57 4.77 3.73 14.25
C PRO A 57 4.74 2.38 13.49
N PRO A 58 5.70 1.47 13.73
CA PRO A 58 5.63 0.12 13.18
C PRO A 58 4.34 -0.58 13.55
N ARG A 59 3.71 -1.25 12.59
CA ARG A 59 2.45 -1.97 12.80
C ARG A 59 2.67 -3.25 13.61
N PRO A 60 2.02 -3.42 14.77
CA PRO A 60 2.18 -4.62 15.59
C PRO A 60 1.81 -5.91 14.86
N GLU A 61 0.82 -5.86 13.95
CA GLU A 61 0.37 -7.04 13.20
C GLU A 61 1.45 -7.62 12.27
N TYR A 62 2.40 -6.80 11.82
CA TYR A 62 3.48 -7.20 10.92
C TYR A 62 4.76 -7.62 11.64
N LEU A 63 4.79 -7.59 12.97
CA LEU A 63 5.90 -8.13 13.76
C LEU A 63 5.96 -9.66 13.75
N ARG A 64 4.90 -10.31 13.25
CA ARG A 64 4.82 -11.76 13.11
C ARG A 64 4.44 -12.10 11.67
N PRO A 65 5.00 -13.16 11.08
CA PRO A 65 4.57 -13.62 9.77
C PRO A 65 3.08 -13.98 9.79
N GLY A 66 2.32 -13.49 8.82
CA GLY A 66 0.96 -13.94 8.56
C GLY A 66 0.93 -15.18 7.68
N SER A 67 -0.19 -15.90 7.68
CA SER A 67 -0.52 -16.87 6.63
C SER A 67 -1.25 -16.13 5.50
N GLY A 68 -0.53 -15.87 4.40
CA GLY A 68 -1.13 -15.27 3.20
C GLY A 68 -2.02 -16.27 2.44
N PHE A 69 -2.73 -15.78 1.43
CA PHE A 69 -3.56 -16.59 0.53
C PHE A 69 -2.86 -16.93 -0.80
N GLY A 70 -1.53 -16.77 -0.87
CA GLY A 70 -0.76 -17.11 -2.07
C GLY A 70 -0.71 -18.62 -2.26
N VAL A 71 -1.26 -19.10 -3.37
CA VAL A 71 -1.03 -20.45 -3.90
C VAL A 71 0.37 -20.57 -4.50
#